data_AF-A0A960V7I0-F1
#
_entry.id   AF-A0A960V7I0-F1
#
_cell.length_a   1.000
_cell.length_b   1.000
_cell.length_c   1.000
_cell.angle_alpha   90.00
_cell.angle_beta   90.00
_cell.angle_gamma   90.00
#
_symmetry.space_group_name_H-M   'P 1'
#
loop_
_entity.id
_entity.type
_entity.pdbx_description
1 polymer ?
#
loop_
_entity_poly.entity_id
_entity_poly.type
_entity_poly.pdbx_seq_one_letter_code
_entity_poly.pdbx_strand_id
1 'polypeptide(L)'
;MDKKIILNKTVIIFLFFFLFCSKVGKNKETFSIALPSEPTTIDPLYATDLMSRKLNLILFSKLLVKDSDLGFKNDIIEYYKID
;
A
#
# COMPACT_ATOMS: atom_id res chain seq x y z
N MET A 1 -46.86 -18.46 15.83
CA MET A 1 -45.76 -17.84 15.04
C MET A 1 -45.23 -18.90 14.08
N ASP A 2 -45.52 -18.74 12.79
CA ASP A 2 -45.33 -19.80 11.81
C ASP A 2 -43.87 -20.00 11.45
N LYS A 3 -43.35 -21.20 11.76
CA LYS A 3 -41.99 -21.64 11.43
C LYS A 3 -41.64 -21.43 9.95
N LYS A 4 -42.64 -21.49 9.06
CA LYS A 4 -42.51 -21.20 7.61
C LYS A 4 -42.12 -19.75 7.32
N ILE A 5 -42.64 -18.78 8.08
CA ILE A 5 -42.32 -17.36 7.90
C ILE A 5 -40.87 -17.08 8.33
N ILE A 6 -40.42 -17.73 9.42
CA ILE A 6 -39.04 -17.63 9.91
C ILE A 6 -38.06 -18.25 8.92
N LEU A 7 -38.41 -19.41 8.35
CA LEU A 7 -37.62 -20.07 7.32
C LEU A 7 -37.50 -19.21 6.05
N ASN A 8 -38.60 -18.58 5.60
CA ASN A 8 -38.57 -17.75 4.41
C ASN A 8 -37.70 -16.48 4.60
N LYS A 9 -37.77 -15.86 5.79
CA LYS A 9 -36.93 -14.69 6.12
C LYS A 9 -35.44 -15.02 6.17
N THR A 10 -35.07 -16.18 6.71
CA THR A 10 -33.66 -16.60 6.81
C THR A 10 -33.06 -16.91 5.43
N VAL A 11 -33.83 -17.54 4.54
CA VAL A 11 -33.40 -17.80 3.14
C VAL A 11 -33.16 -16.50 2.37
N ILE A 12 -34.03 -15.51 2.50
CA ILE A 12 -33.88 -14.21 1.82
C ILE A 12 -32.62 -13.48 2.29
N ILE A 13 -32.36 -13.48 3.60
CA ILE A 13 -31.15 -12.86 4.18
C ILE A 13 -29.90 -13.57 3.65
N PHE A 14 -29.92 -14.90 3.59
CA PHE A 14 -28.79 -15.69 3.09
C PHE A 14 -28.52 -15.44 1.60
N LEU A 15 -29.58 -15.32 0.80
CA LEU A 15 -29.50 -14.98 -0.63
C LEU A 15 -28.91 -13.57 -0.83
N PHE A 16 -29.29 -12.62 0.02
CA PHE A 16 -28.76 -11.26 0.00
C PHE A 16 -27.27 -11.23 0.33
N PHE A 17 -26.82 -11.98 1.34
CA PHE A 17 -25.39 -12.10 1.65
C PHE A 17 -24.57 -12.66 0.48
N PHE A 18 -25.10 -13.64 -0.25
CA PHE A 18 -24.41 -14.22 -1.40
C PHE A 18 -24.27 -13.25 -2.58
N LEU A 19 -25.30 -12.44 -2.84
CA LEU A 19 -25.28 -11.47 -3.95
C LEU A 19 -24.31 -10.30 -3.69
N PHE A 20 -24.10 -9.90 -2.44
CA PHE A 20 -23.22 -8.77 -2.08
C PHE A 20 -21.79 -9.18 -1.68
N CYS A 21 -21.47 -10.48 -1.63
CA CYS A 21 -20.13 -10.99 -1.29
C CYS A 21 -19.14 -11.00 -2.47
N SER A 22 -19.58 -10.64 -3.69
CA SER A 22 -18.71 -10.61 -4.87
C SER A 22 -18.01 -9.27 -5.04
N LYS A 23 -17.12 -8.90 -4.10
CA LYS A 23 -16.03 -7.96 -4.39
C LYS A 23 -14.73 -8.73 -4.39
N VAL A 24 -14.46 -9.44 -5.49
CA VAL A 24 -13.08 -9.78 -5.86
C VAL A 24 -12.41 -8.44 -6.14
N GLY A 25 -11.77 -7.89 -5.10
CA GLY A 25 -10.96 -6.69 -5.23
C GLY A 25 -9.99 -6.94 -6.37
N LYS A 26 -10.06 -6.10 -7.42
CA LYS A 26 -9.06 -6.12 -8.48
C LYS A 26 -7.71 -6.07 -7.79
N ASN A 27 -6.94 -7.15 -7.91
CA ASN A 27 -5.61 -7.22 -7.37
C ASN A 27 -4.74 -6.26 -8.18
N LYS A 28 -4.76 -4.98 -7.81
CA LYS A 28 -3.99 -3.91 -8.43
C LYS A 28 -2.62 -3.89 -7.76
N GLU A 29 -1.85 -4.97 -7.93
CA GLU A 29 -0.44 -5.01 -7.49
C GLU A 29 0.47 -4.17 -8.41
N THR A 30 -0.10 -3.63 -9.49
CA THR A 30 0.60 -2.77 -10.44
C THR A 30 0.17 -1.31 -10.28
N PHE A 31 1.17 -0.44 -10.16
CA PHE A 31 1.00 1.00 -10.15
C PHE A 31 1.96 1.60 -11.17
N SER A 32 1.44 2.42 -12.09
CA SER A 32 2.24 3.09 -13.11
C SER A 32 2.44 4.55 -12.74
N ILE A 33 3.70 4.99 -12.71
CA ILE A 33 4.09 6.39 -12.51
C ILE A 33 4.69 6.96 -13.78
N ALA A 34 4.26 8.16 -14.17
CA ALA A 34 4.92 8.91 -15.22
C ALA A 34 6.10 9.69 -14.60
N LEU A 35 7.31 9.44 -15.10
CA LEU A 35 8.47 10.25 -14.78
C LEU A 35 8.55 11.41 -15.79
N PRO A 36 8.71 12.67 -15.34
CA PRO A 36 8.75 13.83 -16.24
C PRO A 36 10.05 13.91 -17.05
N SER A 37 11.10 13.18 -16.66
CA SER A 37 12.35 13.06 -17.41
C SER A 37 13.02 11.72 -17.09
N GLU A 38 13.97 11.32 -17.94
CA GLU A 38 14.77 10.13 -17.73
C GLU A 38 15.73 10.31 -16.54
N PRO A 39 15.84 9.33 -15.61
CA PRO A 39 16.82 9.38 -14.54
C PRO A 39 18.23 9.20 -15.11
N THR A 40 19.21 9.94 -14.58
CA THR A 40 20.60 9.84 -15.04
C THR A 40 21.26 8.53 -14.59
N THR A 41 20.88 7.99 -13.44
CA THR A 41 21.45 6.75 -12.90
C THR A 41 20.51 6.07 -11.91
N ILE A 42 20.67 4.76 -11.73
CA ILE A 42 19.98 3.98 -10.68
C ILE A 42 20.89 3.79 -9.47
N ASP A 43 22.20 3.96 -9.62
CA ASP A 43 23.13 3.79 -8.51
C ASP A 43 22.90 4.89 -7.46
N PRO A 44 22.51 4.53 -6.21
CA PRO A 44 22.24 5.50 -5.16
C PRO A 44 23.46 6.34 -4.79
N LEU A 45 24.68 5.87 -5.05
CA LEU A 45 25.90 6.65 -4.80
C LEU A 45 26.03 7.86 -5.73
N TYR A 46 25.47 7.79 -6.94
CA TYR A 46 25.61 8.82 -7.98
C TYR A 46 24.30 9.55 -8.29
N ALA A 47 23.20 9.21 -7.62
CA ALA A 47 21.86 9.75 -7.85
C ALA A 47 21.69 11.18 -7.31
N THR A 48 22.27 12.15 -8.02
CA THR A 48 22.25 13.57 -7.65
C THR A 48 21.04 14.33 -8.21
N ASP A 49 20.48 13.88 -9.34
CA ASP A 49 19.28 14.46 -9.92
C ASP A 49 17.99 13.99 -9.22
N LEU A 50 16.94 14.79 -9.39
CA LEU A 50 15.67 14.58 -8.70
C LEU A 50 14.97 13.28 -9.12
N MET A 51 15.12 12.84 -10.38
CA MET A 51 14.46 11.63 -10.86
C MET A 51 15.17 10.38 -10.36
N SER A 52 16.49 10.30 -10.49
CA SER A 52 17.27 9.18 -9.94
C SER A 52 17.04 9.05 -8.44
N ARG A 53 17.01 10.18 -7.71
CA ARG A 53 16.69 10.16 -6.28
C ARG A 53 15.30 9.60 -6.01
N LYS A 54 14.26 10.05 -6.74
CA LYS A 54 12.89 9.54 -6.57
C LYS A 54 12.79 8.05 -6.86
N LEU A 55 13.42 7.57 -7.93
CA LEU A 55 13.49 6.16 -8.28
C LEU A 55 14.16 5.35 -7.17
N ASN A 56 15.27 5.86 -6.62
CA ASN A 56 15.98 5.19 -5.54
C ASN A 56 15.20 5.12 -4.22
N LEU A 57 14.30 6.07 -3.95
CA LEU A 57 13.37 5.97 -2.81
C LEU A 57 12.39 4.80 -2.95
N ILE A 58 12.11 4.36 -4.17
CA ILE A 58 11.20 3.24 -4.46
C ILE A 58 11.98 1.92 -4.46
N LEU A 59 13.21 1.92 -5.00
CA LEU A 59 13.99 0.70 -5.18
C LEU A 59 14.78 0.28 -3.95
N PHE A 60 15.22 1.22 -3.11
CA PHE A 60 16.12 0.95 -1.99
C PHE A 60 15.51 1.37 -0.66
N SER A 61 15.56 0.46 0.31
CA SER A 61 15.17 0.71 1.69
C SER A 61 16.19 1.61 2.40
N LYS A 62 15.76 2.30 3.46
CA LYS A 62 16.62 3.20 4.23
C LYS A 62 16.78 2.72 5.66
N LEU A 63 17.79 3.23 6.37
CA LEU A 63 17.87 3.03 7.81
C LEU A 63 16.72 3.77 8.51
N LEU A 64 16.53 5.04 8.14
CA LEU A 64 15.50 5.93 8.67
C LEU A 64 14.73 6.60 7.53
N VAL A 65 13.44 6.78 7.73
CA VAL A 65 12.54 7.51 6.83
C VAL A 65 11.99 8.72 7.56
N LYS A 66 11.86 9.84 6.85
CA LYS A 66 11.29 11.06 7.41
C LYS A 66 9.77 10.89 7.55
N ASP A 67 9.24 11.16 8.73
CA ASP A 67 7.81 11.11 9.02
C ASP A 67 7.11 12.42 8.59
N SER A 68 5.78 12.39 8.49
CA SER A 68 4.95 13.57 8.21
C SER A 68 5.14 14.65 9.27
N ASP A 69 5.42 14.25 10.51
CA ASP A 69 5.47 15.12 11.68
C ASP A 69 6.89 15.67 11.93
N LEU A 70 7.71 15.78 10.88
CA LEU A 70 9.11 16.24 10.89
C LEU A 70 10.09 15.35 11.69
N GLY A 71 9.61 14.24 12.24
CA GLY A 71 10.43 13.22 12.90
C GLY A 71 11.12 12.25 11.95
N PHE A 72 11.90 11.33 12.51
CA PHE A 72 12.44 10.18 11.80
C PHE A 72 11.84 8.90 12.38
N LYS A 73 11.47 8.00 11.48
CA LYS A 73 10.98 6.66 11.80
C LYS A 73 11.98 5.62 11.33
N ASN A 74 12.15 4.61 12.17
CA ASN A 74 12.86 3.39 11.87
C ASN A 74 12.25 2.66 10.68
N ASP A 75 13.08 2.36 9.67
CA ASP A 75 12.69 1.56 8.51
C ASP A 75 13.37 0.18 8.60
N ILE A 76 14.65 0.07 8.24
CA ILE A 76 15.38 -1.22 8.37
C ILE A 76 15.88 -1.46 9.80
N ILE A 77 16.15 -0.42 10.59
CA ILE A 77 16.81 -0.56 11.90
C ILE A 77 15.82 -0.60 13.05
N GLU A 78 16.09 -1.38 14.09
CA GLU A 78 15.22 -1.44 15.28
C GLU A 78 15.51 -0.31 16.29
N TYR A 79 16.76 0.14 16.36
CA TYR A 79 17.21 1.12 17.32
C TYR A 79 18.36 1.97 16.77
N TYR A 80 18.37 3.25 17.13
CA TYR A 80 19.52 4.13 16.98
C TYR A 80 19.60 5.09 18.16
N LYS A 81 20.81 5.54 18.45
CA LYS A 81 21.08 6.57 19.45
C LYS A 81 21.86 7.70 18.78
N ILE A 82 21.45 8.94 19.02
CA ILE A 82 22.21 10.13 18.67
C ILE A 82 22.83 10.63 19.98
N ASP A 83 24.16 10.75 20.00
CA ASP A 83 24.91 11.31 21.13
C ASP A 83 24.92 12.85 21.10
#